data_AF-A0A954XXT8-F1
#
_entry.id   AF-A0A954XXT8-F1
#
_cell.length_a   1.000
_cell.length_b   1.000
_cell.length_c   1.000
_cell.angle_alpha   90.00
_cell.angle_beta   90.00
_cell.angle_gamma   90.00
#
_symmetry.space_group_name_H-M   'P 1'
#
loop_
_entity.id
_entity.type
_entity.pdbx_description
1 polymer ?
#
loop_
_entity_poly.entity_id
_entity_poly.type
_entity_poly.pdbx_seq_one_letter_code
_entity_poly.pdbx_strand_id
1 'polypeptide(L)'
;MVETNDSGPWQTDVFWLLIGQDVESGCVVPQGAIGAIELLERLQALPDFNNDSFIAAMESTENKRFLCWEAAPSSEAAVDR
;
A
#
# COMPACT_ATOMS: atom_id res chain seq x y z
N MET A 1 -0.81 1.81 -0.62
CA MET A 1 0.00 2.26 0.55
C MET A 1 0.05 1.14 1.59
N VAL A 2 0.92 1.25 2.60
CA VAL A 2 0.96 0.35 3.75
C VAL A 2 0.59 1.10 5.03
N GLU A 3 -0.23 0.48 5.88
CA GLU A 3 -0.53 0.94 7.24
C GLU A 3 0.09 -0.02 8.26
N THR A 4 0.72 0.54 9.28
CA THR A 4 1.28 -0.19 10.41
C THR A 4 0.52 0.17 11.68
N ASN A 5 0.45 -0.75 12.64
CA ASN A 5 -0.04 -0.46 13.98
C ASN A 5 0.81 -1.13 15.08
N ASP A 6 0.43 -0.96 16.34
CA ASP A 6 1.15 -1.42 17.53
C ASP A 6 0.65 -2.77 18.09
N SER A 7 -0.12 -3.54 17.33
CA SER A 7 -0.73 -4.81 17.80
C SER A 7 0.19 -6.05 17.67
N GLY A 8 1.35 -5.90 17.03
CA GLY A 8 2.34 -6.95 16.89
C GLY A 8 3.07 -7.28 18.20
N PRO A 9 3.76 -8.44 18.27
CA PRO A 9 3.89 -9.47 17.24
C PRO A 9 2.76 -10.52 17.27
N TRP A 10 1.81 -10.42 18.21
CA TRP A 10 0.77 -11.44 18.41
C TRP A 10 -0.41 -11.32 17.44
N GLN A 11 -0.62 -10.15 16.86
CA GLN A 11 -1.64 -9.89 15.85
C GLN A 11 -1.00 -9.27 14.61
N THR A 12 -1.66 -9.38 13.46
CA THR A 12 -1.22 -8.65 12.25
C THR A 12 -1.25 -7.15 12.53
N ASP A 13 -0.10 -6.52 12.34
CA ASP A 13 0.13 -5.10 12.53
C ASP A 13 0.44 -4.36 11.23
N VAL A 14 0.58 -5.06 10.10
CA VAL A 14 0.86 -4.47 8.79
C VAL A 14 -0.25 -4.79 7.79
N PHE A 15 -0.73 -3.78 7.08
CA PHE A 15 -1.86 -3.89 6.15
C PHE A 15 -1.58 -3.16 4.84
N TRP A 16 -1.92 -3.79 3.72
CA TRP A 16 -2.00 -3.12 2.42
C TRP A 16 -3.33 -2.41 2.29
N LEU A 17 -3.29 -1.11 1.99
CA LEU A 17 -4.46 -0.34 1.60
C LEU A 17 -4.36 -0.08 0.10
N LEU A 18 -5.16 -0.84 -0.65
CA LEU A 18 -5.33 -0.69 -2.10
C LEU A 18 -6.54 0.20 -2.33
N ILE A 19 -6.28 1.46 -2.68
CA ILE A 19 -7.31 2.49 -2.85
C ILE A 19 -7.52 2.66 -4.35
N GLY A 20 -8.75 2.47 -4.82
CA GLY A 20 -9.10 2.75 -6.21
C GLY A 20 -9.34 4.24 -6.44
N GLN A 21 -9.67 4.61 -7.68
CA GLN A 21 -9.88 6.01 -8.05
C GLN A 21 -11.14 6.60 -7.40
N ASP A 22 -12.15 5.77 -7.13
CA ASP A 22 -13.35 6.15 -6.41
C ASP A 22 -13.21 5.85 -4.92
N VAL A 23 -13.73 6.73 -4.06
CA VAL A 23 -13.63 6.62 -2.59
C VAL A 23 -14.24 5.34 -2.04
N GLU A 24 -15.22 4.77 -2.75
CA GLU A 24 -15.90 3.51 -2.39
C GLU A 24 -15.20 2.26 -2.94
N SER A 25 -14.13 2.45 -3.73
CA SER A 25 -13.39 1.36 -4.38
C SER A 25 -12.06 1.10 -3.69
N GLY A 26 -11.82 -0.16 -3.35
CA GLY A 26 -10.57 -0.58 -2.73
C GLY A 26 -10.72 -1.78 -1.83
N CYS A 27 -9.61 -2.21 -1.24
CA CYS A 27 -9.60 -3.25 -0.23
C CYS A 27 -8.41 -3.10 0.72
N VAL A 28 -8.58 -3.66 1.91
CA VAL A 28 -7.52 -3.81 2.90
C VAL A 28 -7.09 -5.27 2.93
N VAL A 29 -5.80 -5.54 2.76
CA VAL A 29 -5.24 -6.91 2.80
C VAL A 29 -4.24 -7.00 3.95
N PRO A 30 -4.47 -7.84 4.97
CA PRO A 30 -3.51 -8.02 6.05
C PRO A 30 -2.24 -8.69 5.53
N GLN A 31 -1.08 -8.23 6.02
CA GLN A 31 0.17 -8.92 5.80
C GLN A 31 0.11 -10.30 6.49
N GLY A 32 0.28 -11.37 5.72
CA GLY A 32 0.08 -12.75 6.17
C GLY A 32 -1.20 -13.43 5.63
N ALA A 33 -2.04 -12.70 4.88
CA ALA A 33 -3.09 -13.35 4.09
C ALA A 33 -2.53 -14.35 3.07
N ILE A 34 -3.34 -15.34 2.69
CA ILE A 34 -3.01 -16.23 1.57
C ILE A 34 -2.85 -15.35 0.31
N GLY A 35 -1.71 -15.48 -0.37
CA GLY A 35 -1.40 -14.66 -1.55
C GLY A 35 -0.63 -13.36 -1.25
N ALA A 36 -0.24 -13.09 0.00
CA ALA A 36 0.43 -11.83 0.36
C ALA A 36 1.79 -11.64 -0.33
N ILE A 37 2.52 -12.73 -0.60
CA ILE A 37 3.81 -12.68 -1.30
C ILE A 37 3.57 -12.33 -2.77
N GLU A 38 2.63 -13.00 -3.42
CA GLU A 38 2.25 -12.78 -4.81
C GLU A 38 1.68 -11.37 -5.02
N LEU A 39 0.95 -10.84 -4.03
CA LEU A 39 0.51 -9.45 -4.03
C LEU A 39 1.71 -8.49 -3.99
N LEU A 40 2.64 -8.71 -3.06
CA LEU A 40 3.85 -7.89 -2.94
C LEU A 40 4.67 -7.89 -4.24
N GLU A 41 4.88 -9.04 -4.86
CA GLU A 41 5.59 -9.17 -6.14
C GLU A 41 4.91 -8.34 -7.25
N ARG A 42 3.58 -8.39 -7.34
CA ARG A 42 2.82 -7.59 -8.31
C ARG A 42 2.92 -6.10 -8.05
N LEU A 43 2.89 -5.68 -6.78
CA LEU A 43 3.00 -4.27 -6.42
C LEU A 43 4.41 -3.73 -6.68
N GLN A 44 5.46 -4.49 -6.36
CA GLN A 44 6.84 -4.09 -6.64
C GLN A 44 7.17 -4.04 -8.14
N ALA A 45 6.42 -4.76 -8.98
CA ALA A 45 6.53 -4.69 -10.43
C ALA A 45 5.90 -3.41 -11.03
N LEU A 46 5.18 -2.61 -10.24
CA LEU A 46 4.63 -1.34 -10.70
C LEU A 46 5.76 -0.33 -10.93
N PRO A 47 5.69 0.49 -11.99
CA PRO A 47 6.64 1.58 -12.19
C PRO A 47 6.59 2.53 -10.98
N ASP A 48 7.76 2.98 -10.56
CA ASP A 48 7.94 3.93 -9.45
C ASP A 48 7.45 3.42 -8.08
N PHE A 49 7.31 2.09 -7.90
CA PHE A 49 7.08 1.53 -6.58
C PHE A 49 8.24 1.86 -5.64
N ASN A 50 7.92 2.53 -4.54
CA ASN A 50 8.88 2.98 -3.54
C ASN A 50 9.15 1.87 -2.52
N ASN A 51 10.18 1.06 -2.82
CA ASN A 51 10.67 0.00 -1.94
C ASN A 51 11.21 0.54 -0.60
N ASP A 52 11.84 1.72 -0.58
CA ASP A 52 12.36 2.31 0.66
C ASP A 52 11.22 2.65 1.64
N SER A 53 10.10 3.16 1.12
CA SER A 53 8.88 3.41 1.90
C SER A 53 8.27 2.12 2.44
N PHE A 54 8.31 1.04 1.66
CA PHE A 54 7.86 -0.27 2.12
C PHE A 54 8.79 -0.86 3.21
N ILE A 55 10.10 -0.77 3.04
CA ILE A 55 11.08 -1.19 4.05
C ILE A 55 10.88 -0.41 5.35
N ALA A 56 10.72 0.92 5.27
CA ALA A 56 10.44 1.75 6.43
C ALA A 56 9.14 1.37 7.15
N ALA A 57 8.13 0.89 6.42
CA ALA A 57 6.91 0.35 7.02
C ALA A 57 7.19 -0.94 7.79
N MET A 58 7.97 -1.87 7.22
CA MET A 58 8.35 -3.13 7.87
C MET A 58 9.18 -2.95 9.14
N GLU A 59 9.86 -1.81 9.26
CA GLU A 59 10.65 -1.43 10.44
C GLU A 59 9.85 -0.62 11.47
N SER A 60 8.60 -0.25 11.17
CA SER A 60 7.78 0.59 12.03
C SER A 60 7.08 -0.21 13.12
N THR A 61 7.09 0.34 14.34
CA THR A 61 6.29 -0.14 15.48
C THR A 61 5.24 0.89 15.88
N GLU A 62 4.94 1.86 15.01
CA GLU A 62 4.03 2.97 15.27
C GLU A 62 2.78 2.87 14.37
N ASN A 63 1.70 3.51 14.81
CA ASN A 63 0.48 3.66 14.01
C ASN A 63 0.72 4.67 12.88
N LYS A 64 1.07 4.21 11.68
CA LYS A 64 1.55 5.07 10.59
C LYS A 64 1.16 4.56 9.22
N ARG A 65 1.16 5.46 8.23
CA ARG A 65 0.92 5.14 6.81
C ARG A 65 2.11 5.51 5.96
N PHE A 66 2.42 4.65 5.00
CA PHE A 66 3.57 4.73 4.11
C PHE A 66 3.07 4.64 2.67
N LEU A 67 3.20 5.74 1.92
CA LEU A 67 2.89 5.74 0.50
C LEU A 67 3.99 4.98 -0.25
N CYS A 68 3.70 3.76 -0.66
CA CYS A 68 4.62 2.94 -1.45
C CYS A 68 4.40 3.11 -2.95
N TRP A 69 3.21 3.52 -3.38
CA TRP A 69 2.89 3.70 -4.78
C TRP A 69 1.60 4.51 -4.96
N GLU A 70 1.56 5.30 -6.02
CA GLU A 70 0.37 5.94 -6.56
C GLU A 70 0.41 5.85 -8.09
N ALA A 71 -0.76 5.71 -8.71
CA ALA A 71 -0.84 5.76 -10.16
C ALA A 71 -0.49 7.16 -10.64
N ALA A 72 0.26 7.24 -11.75
CA ALA A 72 0.41 8.51 -12.45
C ALA A 72 -0.98 9.08 -12.79
N PRO A 73 -1.18 10.40 -12.71
CA PRO A 73 -2.45 11.00 -13.10
C PRO A 73 -2.75 10.63 -14.55
N SER A 74 -3.91 10.02 -14.79
CA SER A 74 -4.36 9.72 -16.14
C SER A 74 -4.37 11.01 -16.98
N SER A 75 -3.71 10.99 -18.13
CA SER A 75 -3.54 12.16 -19.03
C SER A 75 -4.86 12.76 -19.58
N GLU A 76 -6.03 12.24 -19.18
CA GLU A 76 -7.35 12.64 -19.70
C GLU A 76 -8.03 13.77 -18.93
N ALA A 77 -7.43 14.29 -17.85
CA ALA A 77 -8.00 15.39 -17.06
C ALA A 77 -7.41 16.79 -17.38
N ALA A 78 -6.52 16.92 -18.37
CA ALA A 78 -5.81 18.17 -18.69
C ALA A 78 -6.38 18.93 -19.91
N VAL A 79 -7.65 18.72 -20.26
CA VAL A 79 -8.41 19.59 -21.18
C VAL A 79 -9.67 20.04 -20.46
N ASP A 80 -9.59 21.20 -19.80
CA ASP A 80 -10.61 22.25 -19.64
C ASP A 80 -10.37 23.04 -18.34
N ARG A 81 -9.67 24.18 -18.46
CA ARG A 81 -9.78 25.35 -17.58
C ARG A 81 -9.43 26.61 -18.36
#